data_AF-A0A7K0QPE1-F1
#
_entry.id   AF-A0A7K0QPE1-F1
#
_cell.length_a   1.000
_cell.length_b   1.000
_cell.length_c   1.000
_cell.angle_alpha   90.00
_cell.angle_beta   90.00
_cell.angle_gamma   90.00
#
_symmetry.space_group_name_H-M   'P 1'
#
loop_
_entity.id
_entity.type
_entity.pdbx_description
1 polymer ?
#
loop_
_entity_poly.entity_id
_entity_poly.type
_entity_poly.pdbx_seq_one_letter_code
_entity_poly.pdbx_strand_id
1 'polypeptide(L)' 'MPSIGAPELIVILVIALLVLGPKKLPEVGRSIGRGMREFKESISGDHEKADEEKPVLKVNSDA' A
#
# COMPACT_ATOMS: atom_id res chain seq x y z
N MET A 1 22.24 -0.76 26.96
CA MET A 1 21.36 0.20 26.24
C MET A 1 20.01 -0.47 26.15
N PRO A 2 18.89 0.18 26.52
CA PRO A 2 17.57 -0.41 26.30
C PRO A 2 17.37 -0.60 24.80
N SER A 3 17.39 -1.85 24.36
CA SER A 3 17.06 -2.23 22.99
C SER A 3 15.55 -2.24 22.88
N ILE A 4 14.98 -1.30 22.11
CA ILE A 4 13.59 -1.37 21.70
C ILE A 4 13.43 -2.69 20.95
N GLY A 5 12.80 -3.66 21.60
CA GLY A 5 12.55 -4.96 21.02
C GLY A 5 11.27 -4.94 20.18
N ALA A 6 11.03 -6.05 19.49
CA ALA A 6 9.73 -6.32 18.90
C ALA A 6 8.56 -6.16 19.90
N PRO A 7 8.69 -6.53 21.21
CA PRO A 7 7.62 -6.33 22.19
C PRO A 7 7.27 -4.86 22.42
N GLU A 8 8.25 -3.97 22.63
CA GLU A 8 7.99 -2.54 22.82
C GLU A 8 7.31 -1.91 21.59
N LEU A 9 7.74 -2.28 20.37
CA LEU A 9 7.10 -1.80 19.15
C LEU A 9 5.63 -2.24 19.04
N ILE A 10 5.30 -3.47 19.44
CA ILE A 10 3.93 -3.97 19.44
C ILE A 10 3.07 -3.16 20.42
N VAL A 11 3.57 -2.84 21.60
CA VAL A 11 2.83 -2.03 22.59
C VAL A 11 2.53 -0.64 22.04
N ILE A 12 3.53 0.01 21.42
CA ILE A 12 3.34 1.31 20.77
C ILE A 12 2.32 1.22 19.64
N LEU A 13 2.40 0.16 18.82
CA LEU A 13 1.47 -0.07 17.73
C LEU A 13 0.03 -0.25 18.24
N VAL A 14 -0.17 -0.97 19.34
CA VAL A 14 -1.49 -1.13 19.98
C VAL A 14 -2.03 0.21 20.47
N ILE A 15 -1.21 1.06 21.10
CA ILE A 15 -1.64 2.39 21.53
C ILE A 15 -2.00 3.26 20.32
N ALA A 16 -1.17 3.27 19.28
CA ALA A 16 -1.45 3.98 18.04
C ALA A 16 -2.74 3.49 17.38
N LEU A 17 -2.99 2.17 17.41
CA LEU A 17 -4.21 1.54 16.94
C LEU A 17 -5.45 1.96 17.73
N LEU A 18 -5.34 2.22 19.03
CA LEU A 18 -6.46 2.74 19.82
C LEU A 18 -6.78 4.19 19.45
N VAL A 19 -5.76 5.01 19.20
CA VAL A 19 -5.93 6.43 18.83
C VAL A 19 -6.45 6.59 17.40
N LEU A 20 -5.83 5.89 16.42
CA LEU A 20 -6.20 5.99 15.01
C LEU A 20 -7.35 5.04 14.63
N GLY A 21 -7.47 3.90 15.31
CA GLY A 21 -8.36 2.80 14.96
C GLY A 21 -7.73 1.78 14.00
N PRO A 22 -7.93 0.46 14.19
CA PRO A 22 -7.37 -0.57 13.31
C PRO A 22 -7.88 -0.51 11.87
N LYS A 23 -9.06 0.06 11.66
CA LYS A 23 -9.62 0.27 10.32
C LYS A 23 -8.92 1.39 9.55
N LYS A 24 -8.27 2.35 10.23
CA LYS A 24 -7.60 3.48 9.59
C LYS A 24 -6.16 3.21 9.20
N LEU A 25 -5.47 2.28 9.86
CA LEU A 25 -4.14 1.84 9.41
C LEU A 25 -4.10 1.37 7.94
N PRO A 26 -4.99 0.46 7.47
CA PRO A 26 -4.96 0.03 6.07
C PRO A 26 -5.39 1.16 5.12
N GLU A 27 -6.25 2.08 5.55
CA GLU A 27 -6.66 3.25 4.78
C GLU A 27 -5.47 4.19 4.52
N VAL A 28 -4.74 4.54 5.58
CA VAL A 28 -3.52 5.37 5.54
C VAL A 28 -2.39 4.65 4.81
N GLY A 29 -2.19 3.36 5.04
CA GLY A 29 -1.18 2.57 4.31
C GLY A 29 -1.45 2.51 2.80
N ARG A 30 -2.72 2.44 2.39
CA ARG A 30 -3.09 2.48 0.96
C ARG A 30 -2.86 3.85 0.33
N SER A 31 -3.15 4.95 1.04
CA SER A 31 -2.89 6.30 0.50
C SER A 31 -1.40 6.58 0.41
N ILE A 32 -0.63 6.25 1.45
CA ILE A 32 0.84 6.36 1.45
C ILE A 32 1.44 5.45 0.38
N GLY A 33 0.95 4.20 0.25
CA GLY A 33 1.47 3.24 -0.73
C GLY A 33 1.31 3.71 -2.18
N ARG A 34 0.17 4.33 -2.52
CA ARG A 34 -0.04 4.95 -3.83
C ARG A 34 0.92 6.12 -4.06
N GLY A 35 1.01 7.03 -3.10
CA GLY A 35 1.94 8.17 -3.18
C GLY A 35 3.41 7.74 -3.25
N MET A 36 3.80 6.70 -2.52
CA MET A 36 5.15 6.12 -2.60
C MET A 36 5.42 5.45 -3.95
N ARG A 37 4.40 4.81 -4.55
CA ARG A 37 4.52 4.23 -5.88
C ARG A 37 4.71 5.32 -6.94
N GLU A 38 3.87 6.33 -6.94
CA GLU A 38 3.97 7.49 -7.84
C GLU A 38 5.28 8.25 -7.64
N PHE A 39 5.70 8.43 -6.37
CA PHE A 39 7.00 9.02 -6.04
C PHE A 39 8.12 8.16 -6.63
N LYS A 40 8.14 6.85 -6.35
CA LYS A 40 9.15 5.91 -6.88
C LYS A 40 9.21 5.92 -8.41
N GLU A 41 8.07 5.91 -9.08
CA GLU A 41 7.98 5.98 -10.54
C GLU A 41 8.59 7.29 -11.07
N SER A 42 8.29 8.42 -10.41
CA SER A 42 8.82 9.74 -10.77
C SER A 42 10.35 9.86 -10.60
N ILE A 43 10.92 9.28 -9.54
CA ILE A 43 12.38 9.27 -9.32
C ILE A 43 13.10 8.20 -10.14
N SER A 44 12.44 7.10 -10.50
CA SER A 44 13.07 6.00 -11.24
C SER A 44 12.99 6.19 -12.75
N GLY A 45 12.20 7.16 -13.25
CA GLY A 45 12.03 7.43 -14.69
C GLY A 45 11.31 6.32 -15.46
N ASP A 46 10.78 5.33 -14.75
CA ASP A 46 10.18 4.10 -15.28
C ASP A 46 8.68 4.37 -15.50
N HIS A 47 8.38 5.16 -16.54
CA HIS A 47 7.01 5.43 -16.99
C HIS A 47 6.45 4.23 -17.76
N GLU A 48 6.31 3.07 -17.13
CA GLU A 48 5.62 1.95 -17.77
C GLU A 48 5.02 1.02 -16.70
N LYS A 49 3.75 0.64 -16.91
CA LYS A 49 3.01 -0.45 -16.23
C LYS A 49 2.21 -0.10 -14.97
N ALA A 50 1.34 0.91 -15.03
CA ALA A 50 0.26 1.07 -14.05
C ALA A 50 -1.16 0.84 -14.57
N ASP A 51 -1.35 0.55 -15.87
CA ASP A 51 -2.66 0.25 -16.46
C ASP A 51 -2.62 -1.06 -17.26
N GLU A 52 -2.41 -2.19 -16.60
CA GLU A 52 -2.94 -3.46 -17.12
C GLU A 52 -4.41 -3.53 -16.75
N GLU A 53 -5.19 -2.88 -17.62
CA GLU A 53 -6.62 -3.07 -17.81
C GLU A 53 -6.94 -4.57 -17.78
N LYS A 54 -7.80 -4.96 -16.86
CA LYS A 54 -8.27 -6.35 -16.70
C LYS A 54 -8.69 -6.89 -18.07
N PRO A 55 -8.28 -8.11 -18.45
CA PRO A 55 -8.44 -8.61 -19.81
C PRO A 55 -9.91 -8.58 -20.19
N VAL A 56 -10.17 -7.97 -21.35
CA VAL A 56 -11.46 -7.89 -22.02
C VAL A 56 -11.92 -9.32 -22.35
N LEU A 57 -12.69 -9.92 -21.44
CA LEU A 57 -13.45 -11.14 -21.73
C LEU A 57 -14.64 -10.78 -22.62
N LYS A 58 -14.39 -10.64 -23.93
CA LYS A 58 -15.41 -10.73 -24.98
C LYS A 58 -14.82 -11.45 -26.20
N VAL A 59 -14.73 -12.77 -26.10
CA VAL A 59 -14.63 -13.65 -27.27
C VAL A 59 -16.03 -13.74 -27.87
N ASN A 60 -16.33 -12.84 -28.82
CA ASN A 60 -17.36 -13.10 -29.80
C ASN A 60 -16.66 -13.68 -31.03
N SER A 61 -16.71 -15.00 -31.14
CA SER A 61 -16.30 -15.75 -32.32
C SER A 61 -17.51 -15.92 -33.22
N ASP A 62 -17.87 -14.86 -33.94
CA ASP A 62 -18.74 -14.93 -35.11
C ASP A 62 -17.85 -15.17 -36.34
N ALA A 63 -17.79 -16.42 -36.82
CA ALA A 63 -17.43 -16.82 -38.20
C ALA A 63 -17.64 -18.33 -38.38
#